data_AF-A0A1A5CYR8-F1
#
_entry.id   AF-A0A1A5CYR8-F1
#
_cell.length_a   1.000
_cell.length_b   1.000
_cell.length_c   1.000
_cell.angle_alpha   90.00
_cell.angle_beta   90.00
_cell.angle_gamma   90.00
#
_symmetry.space_group_name_H-M   'P 1'
#
loop_
_entity.id
_entity.type
_entity.pdbx_description
1 polymer ?
#
loop_
_entity_poly.entity_id
_entity_poly.type
_entity_poly.pdbx_seq_one_letter_code
_entity_poly.pdbx_strand_id
1 'polypeptide(L)' 'MPKQYARAKLATSTDVSRELAKLYREARSGRIDVADASRLANMLSILSRILSDSELEARIEALEQRGGLH' A
#
# COMPACT_ATOMS: atom_id res chain seq x y z
N MET A 1 23.55 9.48 -12.20
CA MET A 1 22.50 8.65 -12.83
C MET A 1 21.20 8.94 -12.09
N PRO A 2 20.14 9.49 -12.73
CA PRO A 2 18.85 9.64 -12.08
C PRO A 2 18.33 8.25 -11.68
N LYS A 3 17.89 8.10 -10.43
CA LYS A 3 17.42 6.84 -9.87
C LYS A 3 16.09 6.51 -10.55
N GLN A 4 16.11 5.63 -11.54
CA GLN A 4 14.90 5.22 -12.27
C GLN A 4 14.09 4.29 -11.37
N TYR A 5 13.09 4.85 -10.69
CA TYR A 5 12.15 4.05 -9.91
C TYR A 5 11.30 3.25 -10.89
N ALA A 6 11.45 1.92 -10.90
CA ALA A 6 10.45 1.06 -11.50
C ALA A 6 9.10 1.47 -10.88
N ARG A 7 8.13 1.83 -11.72
CA ARG A 7 6.80 2.26 -11.29
C ARG A 7 6.11 1.08 -10.60
N ALA A 8 6.35 0.93 -9.30
CA ALA A 8 5.53 0.07 -8.47
C ALA A 8 4.10 0.60 -8.57
N LYS A 9 3.21 -0.21 -9.14
CA LYS A 9 1.79 0.10 -9.11
C LYS A 9 1.36 -0.07 -7.66
N LEU A 10 0.90 0.99 -7.01
CA LEU A 10 0.46 0.97 -5.61
C LEU A 10 -1.03 1.34 -5.54
N ALA A 11 -1.84 0.69 -6.38
CA ALA A 11 -3.25 1.04 -6.56
C ALA A 11 -4.19 0.27 -5.62
N THR A 12 -3.73 -0.85 -5.06
CA THR A 12 -4.53 -1.73 -4.19
C THR A 12 -3.73 -2.15 -2.97
N SER A 13 -4.41 -2.53 -1.88
CA SER A 13 -3.75 -3.09 -0.70
C SER A 13 -2.92 -4.34 -1.03
N THR A 14 -3.35 -5.13 -2.02
CA THR A 14 -2.56 -6.26 -2.53
C THR A 14 -1.26 -5.82 -3.17
N ASP A 15 -1.28 -4.76 -3.97
CA ASP A 15 -0.05 -4.25 -4.60
C ASP A 15 0.92 -3.71 -3.55
N VAL A 16 0.41 -2.98 -2.55
CA VAL A 16 1.19 -2.48 -1.42
C VAL A 16 1.82 -3.64 -0.63
N SER A 17 1.07 -4.72 -0.39
CA SER A 17 1.58 -5.92 0.27
C SER A 17 2.76 -6.56 -0.49
N ARG A 18 2.68 -6.64 -1.82
CA ARG A 18 3.78 -7.19 -2.65
C ARG A 18 5.04 -6.34 -2.54
N GLU A 19 4.90 -5.02 -2.59
CA GLU A 19 6.05 -4.11 -2.44
C GLU A 19 6.63 -4.15 -1.02
N LEU A 20 5.79 -4.27 0.02
CA LEU A 20 6.27 -4.46 1.38
C LEU A 20 7.06 -5.77 1.54
N ALA A 21 6.59 -6.85 0.94
CA ALA A 21 7.30 -8.13 0.94
C ALA A 21 8.63 -8.07 0.18
N LYS A 22 8.68 -7.32 -0.93
CA LYS A 22 9.91 -7.07 -1.68
C LYS A 22 10.90 -6.26 -0.84
N LEU A 23 10.45 -5.17 -0.24
CA LEU A 23 11.25 -4.31 0.63
C LEU A 23 11.85 -5.09 1.81
N TYR A 24 11.05 -5.96 2.44
CA TYR A 24 11.54 -6.86 3.49
C TYR A 24 12.68 -7.76 3.00
N ARG A 25 12.54 -8.38 1.82
CA ARG A 25 13.60 -9.24 1.26
C ARG A 25 14.87 -8.45 0.93
N GLU A 26 14.72 -7.24 0.39
CA GLU A 26 15.86 -6.36 0.09
C GLU A 26 16.61 -5.96 1.35
N ALA A 27 15.90 -5.52 2.40
CA ALA A 27 16.48 -5.21 3.70
C ALA A 27 17.14 -6.43 4.35
N ARG A 28 16.47 -7.58 4.35
CA ARG A 28 17.00 -8.84 4.90
C ARG A 28 18.27 -9.31 4.18
N SER A 29 18.39 -9.01 2.89
CA SER A 29 19.59 -9.31 2.09
C SER A 29 20.70 -8.26 2.20
N GLY A 30 20.51 -7.19 2.99
CA GLY A 30 21.48 -6.11 3.14
C GLY A 30 21.59 -5.18 1.93
N ARG A 31 20.68 -5.29 0.95
CA ARG A 31 20.64 -4.41 -0.25
C ARG A 31 20.12 -3.01 0.05
N ILE A 32 19.31 -2.89 1.11
CA ILE A 32 18.79 -1.64 1.65
C ILE A 32 19.06 -1.63 3.15
N ASP A 33 19.45 -0.49 3.69
CA ASP A 33 19.59 -0.32 5.13
C ASP A 33 18.25 -0.55 5.86
N VAL A 34 18.28 -1.18 7.04
CA VAL A 34 17.06 -1.54 7.77
C VAL A 34 16.30 -0.30 8.26
N ALA A 35 16.99 0.79 8.59
CA ALA A 35 16.33 2.04 9.01
C ALA A 35 15.65 2.71 7.81
N ASP A 36 16.30 2.72 6.64
CA ASP A 36 15.69 3.20 5.39
C ASP A 36 14.46 2.37 5.02
N ALA A 37 14.58 1.04 5.08
CA ALA A 37 13.48 0.12 4.81
C ALA A 37 12.31 0.33 5.78
N SER A 38 12.59 0.57 7.06
CA SER A 38 11.54 0.82 8.05
C SER A 38 10.75 2.10 7.76
N ARG A 39 11.42 3.16 7.28
CA ARG A 39 10.73 4.40 6.86
C ARG A 39 9.83 4.18 5.65
N LEU A 40 10.32 3.43 4.65
CA LEU A 40 9.54 3.06 3.46
C LEU A 40 8.34 2.17 3.82
N ALA A 41 8.52 1.20 4.73
CA ALA A 41 7.45 0.35 5.22
C ALA A 41 6.35 1.16 5.93
N ASN A 42 6.71 2.20 6.68
CA ASN A 42 5.73 3.10 7.29
C ASN A 42 4.89 3.84 6.23
N MET A 43 5.53 4.37 5.18
CA MET A 43 4.82 5.02 4.08
C MET A 43 3.85 4.05 3.37
N LEU A 44 4.30 2.82 3.09
CA LEU A 44 3.44 1.77 2.52
C LEU A 44 2.27 1.43 3.45
N SER A 45 2.50 1.38 4.77
CA SER A 45 1.45 1.12 5.75
C SER A 45 0.40 2.23 5.80
N ILE A 46 0.81 3.50 5.70
CA ILE A 46 -0.10 4.65 5.58
C ILE A 46 -0.94 4.52 4.31
N LEU A 47 -0.31 4.22 3.18
CA LEU A 47 -1.01 4.07 1.90
C LEU A 47 -2.01 2.90 1.94
N SER A 48 -1.64 1.76 2.53
CA SER A 48 -2.56 0.62 2.67
C SER A 48 -3.80 0.97 3.48
N ARG A 49 -3.68 1.82 4.51
CA ARG A 49 -4.83 2.29 5.29
C ARG A 49 -5.74 3.14 4.43
N ILE A 50 -5.21 4.16 3.76
CA ILE A 50 -5.98 5.05 2.86
C ILE A 50 -6.74 4.24 1.80
N LEU A 51 -6.07 3.29 1.13
CA LEU A 51 -6.71 2.46 0.12
C LEU A 51 -7.83 1.59 0.69
N SER A 52 -7.61 1.02 1.88
CA SER A 52 -8.62 0.19 2.54
C SER A 52 -9.81 1.02 3.02
N ASP A 53 -9.57 2.21 3.55
CA ASP A 53 -10.63 3.13 3.98
C ASP A 53 -11.50 3.56 2.80
N SER A 54 -10.89 3.96 1.67
CA SER A 54 -11.64 4.30 0.45
C SER A 54 -12.40 3.11 -0.14
N GLU A 55 -11.86 1.89 -0.07
CA GLU A 55 -12.58 0.69 -0.51
C GLU A 55 -13.78 0.39 0.39
N LEU A 56 -13.63 0.59 1.70
CA LEU A 56 -14.72 0.43 2.67
C LEU A 56 -15.81 1.49 2.48
N GLU A 57 -15.45 2.76 2.30
CA GLU A 57 -16.38 3.85 1.98
C GLU A 57 -17.21 3.52 0.74
N ALA A 58 -16.56 3.11 -0.36
CA ALA A 58 -17.27 2.72 -1.59
C ALA A 58 -18.20 1.53 -1.40
N ARG A 59 -17.80 0.55 -0.58
CA ARG A 59 -18.65 -0.61 -0.24
C ARG A 59 -19.84 -0.23 0.63
N ILE A 60 -19.66 0.69 1.58
CA ILE A 60 -20.74 1.21 2.42
C ILE A 60 -21.74 1.97 1.54
N GLU A 61 -21.26 2.88 0.69
CA GLU A 61 -22.10 3.64 -0.23
C GLU A 61 -22.93 2.71 -1.14
N ALA A 62 -22.31 1.67 -1.69
CA ALA A 62 -23.02 0.67 -2.49
C ALA A 62 -24.08 -0.12 -1.70
N LEU A 63 -23.85 -0.37 -0.42
CA LEU A 63 -24.84 -1.01 0.46
C LEU A 63 -25.98 -0.05 0.81
N GLU A 64 -25.70 1.22 1.08
CA GLU A 64 -26.70 2.25 1.35
C GLU A 64 -27.61 2.49 0.14
N GLN A 65 -27.05 2.52 -1.07
CA GLN A 65 -27.80 2.62 -2.32
C GLN A 65 -28.71 1.41 -2.57
N ARG A 66 -28.26 0.20 -2.20
CA ARG A 66 -29.04 -1.05 -2.37
C ARG A 66 -30.07 -1.25 -1.27
N GLY A 67 -29.78 -0.77 -0.07
CA GLY A 67 -30.57 -1.00 1.14
C GLY A 67 -31.75 -0.05 1.32
N GLY A 68 -31.86 1.01 0.50
CA GLY A 68 -33.02 1.90 0.54
C GLY A 68 -33.22 2.56 1.91
N LEU A 69 -32.16 3.14 2.49
CA LEU A 69 -32.31 4.13 3.56
C LEU A 69 -32.68 5.53 3.02
N HIS A 70 -33.29 5.58 1.84
CA HIS A 70 -34.02 6.73 1.29
C HIS A 70 -35.42 6.26 0.89
#